data_AF-A0A4R2IZT3-F1
#
_entry.id   AF-A0A4R2IZT3-F1
#
_cell.length_a   1.000
_cell.length_b   1.000
_cell.length_c   1.000
_cell.angle_alpha   90.00
_cell.angle_beta   90.00
_cell.angle_gamma   90.00
#
_symmetry.space_group_name_H-M   'P 1'
#
loop_
_entity.id
_entity.type
_entity.pdbx_description
1 polymer ?
#
loop_
_entity_poly.entity_id
_entity_poly.type
_entity_poly.pdbx_seq_one_letter_code
_entity_poly.pdbx_strand_id
1 'polypeptide(L)'
;MVAHDNGGFTPRSELFAALKEEVGHRASVDELVHAYDREHPSFTWVEQAVLDELADLRTAGWRVAVVTNGNVVQQRRKLEHTKIADAVDYCCISQAIRIGHKHPIDTPVADHHFGSVVDAFAVILAS
;
A
#
# COMPACT_ATOMS: atom_id res chain seq x y z
N MET A 1 -16.85 11.11 9.71
CA MET A 1 -15.91 10.91 8.58
C MET A 1 -14.76 9.95 8.93
N VAL A 2 -13.81 10.28 9.83
CA VAL A 2 -12.72 9.36 10.24
C VAL A 2 -13.22 8.09 10.95
N ALA A 3 -14.32 8.19 11.71
CA ALA A 3 -14.89 7.04 12.43
C ALA A 3 -15.47 5.93 11.51
N HIS A 4 -15.92 6.27 10.29
CA HIS A 4 -16.47 5.28 9.34
C HIS A 4 -15.39 4.56 8.54
N ASP A 5 -14.18 5.11 8.51
CA ASP A 5 -13.05 4.52 7.78
C ASP A 5 -12.42 3.33 8.54
N ASN A 6 -12.75 3.16 9.82
CA ASN A 6 -12.21 2.11 10.70
C ASN A 6 -10.68 2.00 10.58
N GLY A 7 -9.96 3.13 10.68
CA GLY A 7 -8.50 3.15 10.57
C GLY A 7 -7.94 2.67 9.23
N GLY A 8 -8.75 2.65 8.17
CA GLY A 8 -8.35 2.24 6.84
C GLY A 8 -8.92 0.88 6.39
N PHE A 9 -9.60 0.15 7.27
CA PHE A 9 -10.06 -1.23 7.02
C PHE A 9 -11.43 -1.32 6.33
N THR A 10 -12.22 -0.24 6.30
CA THR A 10 -13.47 -0.21 5.53
C THR A 10 -13.15 -0.22 4.04
N PRO A 11 -13.80 -1.09 3.22
CA PRO A 11 -13.64 -1.05 1.76
C PRO A 11 -13.95 0.35 1.22
N ARG A 12 -13.10 0.85 0.31
CA ARG A 12 -13.22 2.23 -0.21
C ARG A 12 -14.57 2.45 -0.89
N SER A 13 -15.07 1.46 -1.60
CA SER A 13 -16.39 1.50 -2.24
C SER A 13 -17.52 1.72 -1.22
N GLU A 14 -17.48 1.03 -0.07
CA GLU A 14 -18.47 1.19 1.01
C GLU A 14 -18.36 2.57 1.66
N LEU A 15 -17.14 3.03 1.96
CA LEU A 15 -16.91 4.35 2.53
C LEU A 15 -17.41 5.47 1.59
N PHE A 16 -17.10 5.39 0.30
CA PHE A 16 -17.52 6.39 -0.68
C PHE A 16 -19.00 6.30 -1.04
N ALA A 17 -19.62 5.13 -0.97
CA ALA A 17 -21.07 5.00 -1.09
C ALA A 17 -21.78 5.76 0.05
N ALA A 18 -21.37 5.51 1.29
CA ALA A 18 -21.92 6.20 2.46
C ALA A 18 -21.68 7.73 2.39
N LEU A 19 -20.47 8.15 2.04
CA LEU A 19 -20.15 9.57 1.90
C LEU A 19 -20.98 10.23 0.80
N LYS A 20 -21.16 9.56 -0.34
CA LYS A 20 -21.95 10.07 -1.46
C LYS A 20 -23.42 10.28 -1.07
N GLU A 21 -24.01 9.35 -0.32
CA GLU A 21 -25.37 9.49 0.20
C GLU A 21 -25.51 10.69 1.15
N GLU A 22 -24.51 10.94 2.00
CA GLU A 22 -24.51 12.06 2.95
C GLU A 22 -24.36 13.42 2.25
N VAL A 23 -23.45 13.55 1.28
CA VAL A 23 -23.08 14.84 0.68
C VAL A 23 -23.72 15.12 -0.68
N GLY A 24 -24.41 14.15 -1.27
CA GLY A 24 -25.08 14.29 -2.58
C GLY A 24 -24.11 14.46 -3.76
N HIS A 25 -22.92 13.86 -3.70
CA HIS A 25 -21.89 14.01 -4.75
C HIS A 25 -22.33 13.39 -6.09
N ARG A 26 -21.99 14.04 -7.22
CA ARG A 26 -22.44 13.61 -8.56
C ARG A 26 -21.65 12.43 -9.14
N ALA A 27 -20.35 12.35 -8.85
CA ALA A 27 -19.52 11.25 -9.34
C ALA A 27 -20.04 9.89 -8.85
N SER A 28 -19.81 8.85 -9.65
CA SER A 28 -19.99 7.45 -9.26
C SER A 28 -19.03 7.05 -8.14
N VAL A 29 -19.37 5.99 -7.41
CA VAL A 29 -18.49 5.44 -6.36
C VAL A 29 -17.15 5.00 -6.97
N ASP A 30 -17.17 4.39 -8.16
CA ASP A 30 -15.96 3.94 -8.84
C ASP A 30 -15.03 5.11 -9.22
N GLU A 31 -15.60 6.23 -9.70
CA GLU A 31 -14.81 7.45 -9.97
C GLU A 31 -14.18 8.01 -8.70
N LEU A 32 -14.90 8.00 -7.57
CA LEU A 32 -14.39 8.46 -6.28
C LEU A 32 -13.26 7.55 -5.76
N VAL A 33 -13.43 6.23 -5.85
CA VAL A 33 -12.40 5.25 -5.48
C VAL A 33 -11.17 5.43 -6.36
N HIS A 34 -11.35 5.56 -7.68
CA HIS A 34 -10.24 5.74 -8.62
C HIS A 34 -9.47 7.04 -8.37
N ALA A 35 -10.17 8.14 -8.10
CA ALA A 35 -9.56 9.41 -7.73
C ALA A 35 -8.79 9.27 -6.41
N TYR A 36 -9.40 8.65 -5.40
CA TYR A 36 -8.75 8.40 -4.11
C TYR A 36 -7.45 7.60 -4.26
N ASP A 37 -7.45 6.48 -4.99
CA ASP A 37 -6.26 5.64 -5.17
C ASP A 37 -5.08 6.39 -5.81
N ARG A 38 -5.37 7.42 -6.62
CA ARG A 38 -4.36 8.22 -7.32
C ARG A 38 -3.93 9.48 -6.56
N GLU A 39 -4.85 10.15 -5.91
CA GLU A 39 -4.64 11.47 -5.29
C GLU A 39 -4.27 11.34 -3.82
N HIS A 40 -4.91 10.44 -3.06
CA HIS A 40 -4.61 10.26 -1.64
C HIS A 40 -3.12 10.07 -1.32
N PRO A 41 -2.34 9.31 -2.12
CA PRO A 41 -0.90 9.17 -1.89
C PRO A 41 -0.11 10.49 -1.75
N SER A 42 -0.54 11.59 -2.38
CA SER A 42 0.16 12.88 -2.28
C SER A 42 -0.03 13.59 -0.95
N PHE A 43 -0.92 13.08 -0.09
CA PHE A 43 -1.08 13.57 1.29
C PHE A 43 -0.25 12.77 2.30
N THR A 44 0.51 11.78 1.84
CA THR A 44 1.44 11.04 2.70
C THR A 44 2.77 11.76 2.82
N TRP A 45 3.39 11.65 3.99
CA TRP A 45 4.67 12.29 4.29
C TRP A 45 5.56 11.31 5.06
N VAL A 46 6.85 11.60 5.05
CA VAL A 46 7.87 10.87 5.78
C VAL A 46 8.81 11.88 6.43
N GLU A 47 9.26 11.62 7.65
CA GLU A 47 10.31 12.41 8.28
C GLU A 47 11.64 12.17 7.54
N GLN A 48 12.43 13.23 7.35
CA GLN A 48 13.74 13.11 6.71
C GLN A 48 14.65 12.13 7.46
N ALA A 49 14.58 12.10 8.80
CA ALA A 49 15.35 11.16 9.62
C ALA A 49 15.08 9.69 9.28
N VAL A 50 13.86 9.34 8.87
CA VAL A 50 13.54 7.96 8.45
C VAL A 50 14.27 7.62 7.14
N LEU A 51 14.32 8.56 6.19
CA LEU A 51 15.04 8.36 4.93
C LEU A 51 16.55 8.23 5.16
N ASP A 52 17.09 9.05 6.07
CA ASP A 52 18.50 9.03 6.44
C ASP A 52 18.86 7.67 7.10
N GLU A 53 18.05 7.19 8.03
CA GLU A 53 18.25 5.88 8.67
C GLU A 53 18.16 4.71 7.69
N LEU A 54 17.23 4.74 6.72
CA LEU A 54 17.15 3.73 5.66
C LEU A 54 18.42 3.75 4.78
N ALA A 55 18.95 4.93 4.47
CA ALA A 55 20.18 5.07 3.72
C ALA A 55 21.41 4.59 4.52
N ASP A 56 21.44 4.83 5.83
CA ASP A 56 22.51 4.35 6.71
C ASP A 56 22.53 2.82 6.79
N LEU A 57 21.36 2.18 6.88
CA LEU A 57 21.26 0.71 6.83
C LEU A 57 21.86 0.16 5.54
N ARG A 58 21.55 0.77 4.39
CA ARG A 58 22.10 0.36 3.10
C ARG A 58 23.61 0.57 3.03
N THR A 59 24.09 1.71 3.50
CA THR A 59 25.53 2.03 3.55
C THR A 59 26.30 1.08 4.46
N ALA A 60 25.67 0.59 5.53
CA ALA A 60 26.21 -0.44 6.40
C ALA A 60 26.15 -1.86 5.80
N GLY A 61 25.67 -2.01 4.57
CA GLY A 61 25.65 -3.28 3.83
C GLY A 61 24.39 -4.12 4.02
N TRP A 62 23.33 -3.57 4.63
CA TRP A 62 22.05 -4.25 4.75
C TRP A 62 21.23 -4.11 3.47
N ARG A 63 20.50 -5.17 3.12
CA ARG A 63 19.41 -5.09 2.13
C ARG A 63 18.12 -4.70 2.83
N VAL A 64 17.47 -3.64 2.33
CA VAL A 64 16.29 -3.03 2.96
C VAL A 64 15.07 -3.24 2.07
N ALA A 65 13.97 -3.69 2.65
CA ALA A 65 12.72 -3.91 1.93
C ALA A 65 11.52 -3.29 2.66
N VAL A 66 10.58 -2.71 1.91
CA VAL A 66 9.26 -2.34 2.43
C VAL A 66 8.28 -3.48 2.17
N VAL A 67 7.60 -3.95 3.22
CA VAL A 67 6.46 -4.86 3.10
C VAL A 67 5.20 -4.13 3.54
N THR A 68 4.21 -4.04 2.66
CA THR A 68 3.03 -3.22 2.90
C THR A 68 1.75 -3.84 2.33
N ASN A 69 0.64 -3.58 3.02
CA ASN A 69 -0.67 -4.03 2.60
C ASN A 69 -1.35 -2.97 1.72
N GLY A 70 -2.14 -3.42 0.73
CA GLY A 70 -3.00 -2.55 -0.06
C GLY A 70 -2.83 -2.72 -1.57
N ASN A 71 -3.38 -1.76 -2.31
CA ASN A 71 -3.34 -1.72 -3.78
C ASN A 71 -1.96 -1.26 -4.28
N VAL A 72 -1.46 -1.92 -5.33
CA VAL A 72 -0.22 -1.59 -6.03
C VAL A 72 -0.15 -0.11 -6.46
N VAL A 73 -1.22 0.44 -7.03
CA VAL A 73 -1.25 1.84 -7.49
C VAL A 73 -1.04 2.81 -6.33
N GLN A 74 -1.77 2.61 -5.24
CA GLN A 74 -1.71 3.50 -4.09
C GLN A 74 -0.34 3.41 -3.40
N GLN A 75 0.15 2.19 -3.17
CA GLN A 75 1.40 1.98 -2.44
C GLN A 75 2.64 2.39 -3.25
N ARG A 76 2.68 2.14 -4.56
CA ARG A 76 3.76 2.66 -5.44
C ARG A 76 3.81 4.19 -5.39
N ARG A 77 2.66 4.85 -5.56
CA ARG A 77 2.59 6.31 -5.51
C ARG A 77 3.02 6.88 -4.16
N LYS A 78 2.67 6.24 -3.04
CA LYS A 78 3.14 6.66 -1.70
C LYS A 78 4.66 6.59 -1.61
N LEU A 79 5.25 5.48 -2.05
CA LEU A 79 6.69 5.25 -1.97
C LEU A 79 7.47 6.21 -2.88
N GLU A 80 6.97 6.46 -4.09
CA GLU A 80 7.53 7.44 -5.02
C GLU A 80 7.42 8.87 -4.45
N HIS A 81 6.23 9.25 -3.96
CA HIS A 81 5.98 10.59 -3.43
C HIS A 81 6.83 10.90 -2.19
N THR A 82 6.98 9.92 -1.29
CA THR A 82 7.77 10.04 -0.07
C THR A 82 9.27 9.79 -0.28
N LYS A 83 9.69 9.40 -1.50
CA LYS A 83 11.08 8.99 -1.82
C LYS A 83 11.59 7.77 -1.07
N ILE A 84 10.73 7.05 -0.35
CA ILE A 84 11.09 5.78 0.27
C ILE A 84 11.50 4.77 -0.80
N ALA A 85 10.90 4.84 -2.01
CA ALA A 85 11.28 4.00 -3.14
C ALA A 85 12.78 4.10 -3.50
N ASP A 86 13.40 5.26 -3.32
CA ASP A 86 14.82 5.48 -3.60
C ASP A 86 15.73 5.02 -2.44
N ALA A 87 15.16 4.95 -1.23
CA ALA A 87 15.85 4.65 0.01
C ALA A 87 15.83 3.15 0.38
N VAL A 88 15.16 2.30 -0.40
CA VAL A 88 15.08 0.85 -0.16
C VAL A 88 15.48 0.06 -1.41
N ASP A 89 15.87 -1.20 -1.23
CA ASP A 89 16.26 -2.06 -2.34
C ASP A 89 15.04 -2.77 -2.95
N TYR A 90 14.00 -3.01 -2.15
CA TYR A 90 12.82 -3.77 -2.56
C TYR A 90 11.51 -3.24 -1.98
N CYS A 91 10.42 -3.46 -2.72
CA CYS A 91 9.06 -3.17 -2.25
C CYS A 91 8.11 -4.33 -2.54
N CYS A 92 7.32 -4.67 -1.54
CA CYS A 92 6.46 -5.83 -1.48
C CYS A 92 5.05 -5.37 -1.10
N ILE A 93 4.14 -5.41 -2.08
CA ILE A 93 2.77 -4.93 -1.91
C ILE A 93 1.84 -6.13 -1.93
N SER A 94 0.98 -6.27 -0.93
CA SER A 94 0.17 -7.48 -0.72
C SER A 94 -0.73 -7.86 -1.91
N GLN A 95 -1.17 -6.89 -2.73
CA GLN A 95 -1.91 -7.18 -3.95
C GLN A 95 -1.05 -7.86 -5.03
N ALA A 96 0.25 -7.55 -5.10
CA ALA A 96 1.17 -8.21 -6.02
C ALA A 96 1.67 -9.55 -5.47
N ILE A 97 1.81 -9.65 -4.14
CA ILE A 97 2.29 -10.85 -3.45
C ILE A 97 1.37 -11.20 -2.28
N ARG A 98 0.61 -12.28 -2.40
CA ARG A 98 -0.27 -12.72 -1.31
C ARG A 98 0.52 -13.54 -0.31
N ILE A 99 0.69 -13.02 0.91
CA ILE A 99 1.27 -13.77 2.03
C ILE A 99 0.13 -14.31 2.87
N GLY A 100 0.11 -15.63 3.11
CA GLY A 100 -1.03 -16.31 3.71
C GLY A 100 -1.41 -15.81 5.11
N HIS A 101 -2.68 -15.46 5.29
CA HIS A 101 -3.38 -15.45 6.58
C HIS A 101 -4.62 -16.37 6.49
N LYS A 102 -4.95 -17.05 7.59
CA LYS A 102 -6.02 -18.08 7.73
C LYS A 102 -7.48 -17.56 7.57
N HIS A 103 -7.73 -16.48 6.82
CA HIS A 103 -9.08 -15.97 6.60
C HIS A 103 -9.44 -15.98 5.10
N PRO A 104 -10.63 -16.50 4.73
CA PRO A 104 -11.07 -16.53 3.35
C PRO A 104 -11.66 -15.18 2.98
N ILE A 105 -11.11 -14.52 1.96
CA ILE A 105 -11.80 -13.37 1.33
C ILE A 105 -11.52 -13.40 -0.18
N ASP A 106 -12.58 -13.20 -0.95
CA ASP A 106 -12.57 -12.91 -2.39
C ASP A 106 -11.73 -11.66 -2.66
N THR A 107 -10.57 -11.82 -3.32
CA THR A 107 -9.61 -10.74 -3.55
C THR A 107 -8.93 -10.86 -4.92
N PRO A 108 -8.36 -9.75 -5.44
CA PRO A 108 -7.59 -9.75 -6.68
C PRO A 108 -6.54 -10.87 -6.68
N VAL A 109 -6.36 -11.52 -7.82
CA VAL A 109 -5.35 -12.56 -7.99
C VAL A 109 -3.97 -11.91 -7.87
N ALA A 110 -3.23 -12.25 -6.82
CA ALA A 110 -1.84 -11.86 -6.71
C ALA A 110 -1.00 -12.62 -7.72
N ASP A 111 0.04 -11.98 -8.25
CA ASP A 111 0.98 -12.61 -9.18
C ASP A 111 1.73 -13.78 -8.50
N HIS A 112 1.89 -13.71 -7.17
CA HIS A 112 2.57 -14.75 -6.38
C HIS A 112 1.86 -15.01 -5.02
N HIS A 113 1.97 -16.24 -4.50
CA HIS A 113 1.45 -16.62 -3.17
C HIS A 113 2.52 -17.31 -2.32
N PHE A 114 2.72 -16.83 -1.09
CA PHE A 114 3.75 -17.33 -0.17
C PHE A 114 3.18 -17.70 1.21
N GLY A 115 3.79 -18.69 1.86
CA GLY A 115 3.44 -19.10 3.23
C GLY A 115 4.00 -18.18 4.31
N SER A 116 5.05 -17.43 4.00
CA SER A 116 5.68 -16.48 4.91
C SER A 116 6.38 -15.34 4.15
N VAL A 117 6.73 -14.27 4.87
CA VAL A 117 7.58 -13.18 4.34
C VAL A 117 8.96 -13.72 3.93
N VAL A 118 9.51 -14.69 4.67
CA VAL A 118 10.83 -15.27 4.38
C VAL A 118 10.81 -15.99 3.02
N ASP A 119 9.74 -16.69 2.69
CA ASP A 119 9.60 -17.36 1.39
C ASP A 119 9.43 -16.34 0.26
N ALA A 120 8.71 -15.25 0.52
CA ALA A 120 8.58 -14.16 -0.43
C ALA A 120 9.93 -13.50 -0.73
N PHE A 121 10.81 -13.40 0.28
CA PHE A 121 12.12 -12.72 0.17
C PHE A 121 12.97 -13.30 -0.97
N ALA A 122 12.93 -14.61 -1.21
CA ALA A 122 13.69 -15.21 -2.31
C ALA A 122 13.24 -14.70 -3.69
N VAL A 123 11.94 -14.52 -3.91
CA VAL A 123 11.39 -13.96 -5.16
C VAL A 123 11.67 -12.47 -5.26
N ILE A 124 11.55 -11.76 -4.15
CA ILE A 124 11.84 -10.33 -4.05
C ILE A 124 13.31 -10.04 -4.43
N LEU A 125 14.25 -10.84 -3.92
CA LEU A 125 15.68 -10.70 -4.22
C LEU A 125 16.06 -11.05 -5.66
N ALA A 126 15.22 -11.81 -6.37
CA ALA A 126 15.46 -12.27 -7.74
C ALA A 126 14.79 -11.38 -8.81
N SER A 127 13.98 -10.42 -8.38
CA SER A 127 13.27 -9.44 -9.21
C SER A 127 14.10 -8.18 -9.44
#